data_AF-A0A2T9JFA9-F1
#
_entry.id   AF-A0A2T9JFA9-F1
#
_cell.length_a   1.000
_cell.length_b   1.000
_cell.length_c   1.000
_cell.angle_alpha   90.00
_cell.angle_beta   90.00
_cell.angle_gamma   90.00
#
_symmetry.space_group_name_H-M   'P 1'
#
loop_
_entity.id
_entity.type
_entity.pdbx_description
1 polymer ?
#
loop_
_entity_poly.entity_id
_entity_poly.type
_entity_poly.pdbx_seq_one_letter_code
_entity_poly.pdbx_strand_id
1 'polypeptide(L)'
;MKEQPIPDAAERDPAAMELARIWVAEHGLHCALRIGAYDETPIDEARAWGMMLADLLRHLGRGLSDYYRRDPVEVVDVLLEAIRDELATPSSPVEGGLVRTREDDQDLAHPKAH
;
A
#
# COMPACT_ATOMS: atom_id res chain seq x y z
N MET A 1 19.08 1.39 -7.16
CA MET A 1 17.73 1.04 -6.65
C MET A 1 17.16 -0.07 -7.51
N LYS A 2 16.47 -1.07 -6.95
CA LYS A 2 15.76 -2.10 -7.71
C LYS A 2 14.26 -1.85 -7.57
N GLU A 3 13.63 -1.35 -8.62
CA GLU A 3 12.20 -1.04 -8.64
C GLU A 3 11.41 -2.06 -9.47
N GLN A 4 10.11 -2.16 -9.19
CA GLN A 4 9.18 -2.86 -10.06
C GLN A 4 8.73 -1.92 -11.19
N PRO A 5 8.53 -2.43 -12.42
CA PRO A 5 7.98 -1.65 -13.50
C PRO A 5 6.53 -1.24 -13.19
N ILE A 6 6.08 -0.15 -13.80
CA ILE A 6 4.68 0.26 -13.74
C ILE A 6 3.84 -0.83 -14.43
N PRO A 7 2.72 -1.28 -13.83
CA PRO A 7 1.85 -2.25 -14.49
C PRO A 7 1.29 -1.69 -15.80
N ASP A 8 1.25 -2.49 -16.87
CA ASP A 8 0.73 -2.09 -18.17
C ASP A 8 -0.67 -1.42 -18.11
N ALA A 9 -1.51 -1.86 -17.18
CA ALA A 9 -2.84 -1.27 -16.97
C ALA A 9 -2.76 0.18 -16.50
N ALA A 10 -1.81 0.49 -15.61
CA ALA A 10 -1.57 1.84 -15.13
C ALA A 10 -0.86 2.70 -16.19
N GLU A 11 0.01 2.13 -17.03
CA GLU A 11 0.63 2.89 -18.14
C GLU A 11 -0.38 3.35 -19.18
N ARG A 12 -1.42 2.54 -19.44
CA ARG A 12 -2.44 2.83 -20.46
C ARG A 12 -3.58 3.73 -19.99
N ASP A 13 -3.74 3.89 -18.68
CA ASP A 13 -4.85 4.64 -18.09
C ASP A 13 -4.36 6.01 -17.60
N PRO A 14 -4.73 7.12 -18.26
CA PRO A 14 -4.36 8.46 -17.83
C PRO A 14 -4.89 8.86 -16.45
N ALA A 15 -5.92 8.16 -15.94
CA ALA A 15 -6.47 8.37 -14.61
C ALA A 15 -5.84 7.44 -13.56
N ALA A 16 -4.90 6.58 -13.95
CA ALA A 16 -4.21 5.71 -13.01
C ALA A 16 -3.43 6.51 -11.97
N MET A 17 -3.47 6.01 -10.74
CA MET A 17 -2.82 6.64 -9.60
C MET A 17 -2.05 5.60 -8.80
N GLU A 18 -0.78 5.90 -8.51
CA GLU A 18 0.01 5.11 -7.56
C GLU A 18 -0.46 5.43 -6.13
N LEU A 19 -0.91 4.40 -5.40
CA LEU A 19 -1.43 4.53 -4.03
C LEU A 19 -0.35 4.26 -2.98
N ALA A 20 0.48 3.24 -3.21
CA ALA A 20 1.54 2.83 -2.29
C ALA A 20 2.77 2.35 -3.04
N ARG A 21 3.94 2.61 -2.47
CA ARG A 21 5.20 2.03 -2.91
C ARG A 21 6.04 1.66 -1.69
N ILE A 22 6.60 0.46 -1.69
CA ILE A 22 7.24 -0.16 -0.52
C ILE A 22 8.66 -0.59 -0.91
N TRP A 23 9.62 -0.34 -0.03
CA TRP A 23 11.01 -0.71 -0.20
C TRP A 23 11.60 -1.34 1.06
N VAL A 24 12.58 -2.22 0.86
CA VAL A 24 13.53 -2.60 1.90
C VAL A 24 14.76 -1.73 1.72
N ALA A 25 15.03 -0.85 2.68
CA ALA A 25 16.20 0.04 2.71
C ALA A 25 16.64 0.24 4.16
N GLU A 26 17.92 0.58 4.39
CA GLU A 26 18.45 0.86 5.75
C GLU A 26 18.11 -0.19 6.84
N HIS A 27 17.96 -1.47 6.47
CA HIS A 27 17.55 -2.59 7.34
C HIS A 27 16.08 -2.53 7.83
N GLY A 28 15.25 -1.69 7.22
CA GLY A 28 13.83 -1.55 7.52
C GLY A 28 12.92 -1.59 6.28
N LEU A 29 11.62 -1.60 6.55
CA LEU A 29 10.58 -1.39 5.54
C LEU A 29 10.23 0.11 5.50
N HIS A 30 10.29 0.68 4.31
CA HIS A 30 9.90 2.07 4.07
C HIS A 30 8.75 2.13 3.08
N CYS A 31 7.76 2.97 3.37
CA CYS A 31 6.59 3.18 2.51
C CYS A 31 6.46 4.64 2.07
N ALA A 32 6.06 4.84 0.82
CA ALA A 32 5.48 6.09 0.33
C ALA A 32 3.99 5.83 0.06
N LEU A 33 3.12 6.53 0.78
CA LEU A 33 1.67 6.35 0.71
C LEU A 33 1.01 7.65 0.26
N ARG A 34 0.05 7.53 -0.67
CA ARG A 34 -0.87 8.61 -1.04
C ARG A 34 -2.16 8.46 -0.24
N ILE A 35 -2.32 9.30 0.77
CA ILE A 35 -3.54 9.42 1.57
C ILE A 35 -4.41 10.55 0.98
N GLY A 36 -5.73 10.45 1.11
CA GLY A 36 -6.71 11.33 0.48
C GLY A 36 -7.10 10.88 -0.95
N ALA A 37 -6.64 9.70 -1.38
CA ALA A 37 -6.89 9.19 -2.73
C ALA A 37 -8.37 8.91 -3.02
N TYR A 38 -9.18 8.81 -1.96
CA TYR A 38 -10.59 8.46 -2.03
C TYR A 38 -11.52 9.60 -1.56
N ASP A 39 -10.99 10.80 -1.30
CA ASP A 39 -11.74 11.93 -0.73
C ASP A 39 -12.94 12.37 -1.58
N GLU A 40 -12.81 12.27 -2.90
CA GLU A 40 -13.88 12.60 -3.86
C GLU A 40 -14.84 11.43 -4.12
N THR A 41 -14.65 10.29 -3.43
CA THR A 41 -15.46 9.08 -3.59
C THR A 41 -16.39 8.89 -2.39
N PRO A 42 -17.53 8.19 -2.54
CA PRO A 42 -18.42 7.88 -1.43
C PRO A 42 -17.88 6.77 -0.51
N ILE A 43 -16.70 6.20 -0.80
CA ILE A 43 -16.12 5.09 -0.05
C ILE A 43 -15.22 5.67 1.04
N ASP A 44 -15.43 5.25 2.29
CA ASP A 44 -14.49 5.52 3.38
C ASP A 44 -13.07 5.04 3.02
N GLU A 45 -12.08 5.93 3.10
CA GLU A 45 -10.72 5.63 2.63
C GLU A 45 -10.09 4.47 3.42
N ALA A 46 -10.31 4.38 4.74
CA ALA A 46 -9.81 3.26 5.53
C ALA A 46 -10.41 1.93 5.06
N ARG A 47 -11.71 1.92 4.71
CA ARG A 47 -12.36 0.77 4.08
C ARG A 47 -11.78 0.45 2.71
N ALA A 48 -11.44 1.45 1.90
CA ALA A 48 -10.79 1.25 0.60
C ALA A 48 -9.40 0.59 0.75
N TRP A 49 -8.58 1.10 1.67
CA TRP A 49 -7.29 0.47 2.04
C TRP A 49 -7.47 -0.97 2.54
N GLY A 50 -8.48 -1.23 3.37
CA GLY A 50 -8.79 -2.58 3.85
C GLY A 50 -9.12 -3.56 2.71
N MET A 51 -9.89 -3.13 1.72
CA MET A 51 -10.18 -3.94 0.52
C MET A 51 -8.91 -4.19 -0.30
N MET A 52 -8.07 -3.16 -0.49
CA MET A 52 -6.81 -3.27 -1.22
C MET A 52 -5.83 -4.24 -0.56
N LEU A 53 -5.68 -4.20 0.77
CA LEU A 53 -4.82 -5.12 1.53
C LEU A 53 -5.30 -6.56 1.40
N ALA A 54 -6.62 -6.79 1.40
CA ALA A 54 -7.18 -8.13 1.18
C ALA A 54 -6.88 -8.66 -0.24
N ASP A 55 -6.95 -7.81 -1.26
CA ASP A 55 -6.60 -8.19 -2.63
C ASP A 55 -5.10 -8.43 -2.79
N LEU A 56 -4.26 -7.58 -2.19
CA LEU A 56 -2.80 -7.78 -2.15
C LEU A 56 -2.45 -9.14 -1.52
N LEU A 57 -3.07 -9.49 -0.41
CA LEU A 57 -2.88 -10.78 0.24
C LEU A 57 -3.19 -11.96 -0.70
N ARG A 58 -4.31 -11.89 -1.45
CA ARG A 58 -4.68 -12.92 -2.43
C ARG A 58 -3.66 -13.01 -3.57
N HIS A 59 -3.18 -11.87 -4.05
CA HIS A 59 -2.15 -11.82 -5.09
C HIS A 59 -0.82 -12.40 -4.63
N LEU A 60 -0.39 -12.09 -3.40
CA LEU A 60 0.79 -12.69 -2.78
C LEU A 60 0.63 -14.19 -2.62
N GLY A 61 -0.53 -14.65 -2.13
CA GLY A 61 -0.83 -16.07 -1.98
C GLY A 61 -0.67 -16.84 -3.30
N ARG A 62 -1.27 -16.32 -4.37
CA ARG A 62 -1.12 -16.88 -5.71
C ARG A 62 0.33 -16.87 -6.20
N GLY A 63 1.01 -15.72 -6.12
CA GLY A 63 2.37 -15.56 -6.63
C GLY A 63 3.37 -16.46 -5.91
N LEU A 64 3.28 -16.56 -4.57
CA LEU A 64 4.14 -17.42 -3.76
C LEU A 64 3.84 -18.90 -3.99
N SER A 65 2.56 -19.28 -4.10
CA SER A 65 2.17 -20.65 -4.46
C SER A 65 2.75 -21.05 -5.83
N ASP A 66 2.60 -20.18 -6.84
CA ASP A 66 3.11 -20.43 -8.19
C ASP A 66 4.64 -20.53 -8.22
N TYR A 67 5.34 -19.61 -7.54
CA TYR A 67 6.79 -19.52 -7.54
C TYR A 67 7.46 -20.66 -6.75
N TYR A 68 6.94 -20.97 -5.56
CA TYR A 68 7.50 -22.00 -4.68
C TYR A 68 6.86 -23.38 -4.86
N ARG A 69 5.87 -23.52 -5.75
CA ARG A 69 5.11 -24.77 -5.99
C ARG A 69 4.48 -25.32 -4.71
N ARG A 70 3.87 -24.43 -3.92
CA ARG A 70 3.20 -24.76 -2.66
C ARG A 70 1.69 -24.73 -2.82
N ASP A 71 0.98 -25.41 -1.94
CA ASP A 71 -0.48 -25.33 -1.88
C ASP A 71 -0.93 -23.88 -1.57
N PRO A 72 -1.86 -23.30 -2.35
CA PRO A 72 -2.28 -21.92 -2.18
C PRO A 72 -3.03 -21.67 -0.86
N VAL A 73 -3.72 -22.68 -0.31
CA VAL A 73 -4.39 -22.55 0.99
C VAL A 73 -3.34 -22.46 2.10
N GLU A 74 -2.36 -23.36 2.09
CA GLU A 74 -1.24 -23.31 3.06
C GLU A 74 -0.49 -21.98 3.01
N VAL A 75 -0.24 -21.43 1.82
CA VAL A 75 0.46 -20.14 1.67
C VAL A 75 -0.36 -19.00 2.27
N VAL A 76 -1.68 -18.96 2.00
CA VAL A 76 -2.55 -17.91 2.54
C VAL A 76 -2.67 -18.02 4.05
N ASP A 77 -2.75 -19.22 4.60
CA ASP A 77 -2.78 -19.44 6.05
C ASP A 77 -1.51 -18.91 6.72
N VAL A 78 -0.33 -19.21 6.17
CA VAL A 78 0.96 -18.68 6.65
C VAL A 78 1.02 -17.16 6.57
N LEU A 79 0.52 -16.56 5.48
CA LEU A 79 0.49 -15.10 5.35
C LEU A 79 -0.42 -14.47 6.42
N LEU A 80 -1.59 -15.06 6.68
CA LEU A 80 -2.53 -14.56 7.69
C LEU A 80 -1.98 -14.69 9.11
N GLU A 81 -1.30 -15.79 9.43
CA GLU A 81 -0.62 -15.99 10.71
C GLU A 81 0.45 -14.91 10.92
N ALA A 82 1.34 -14.73 9.94
CA ALA A 82 2.41 -13.73 10.01
C ALA A 82 1.87 -12.30 10.17
N ILE A 83 0.77 -11.94 9.49
CA ILE A 83 0.13 -10.63 9.63
C ILE A 83 -0.42 -10.43 11.04
N ARG A 84 -1.10 -11.45 11.60
CA ARG A 84 -1.66 -11.35 12.96
C ARG A 84 -0.55 -11.18 14.00
N ASP A 85 0.54 -11.93 13.85
CA ASP A 85 1.68 -11.85 14.75
C ASP A 85 2.35 -10.47 14.70
N GLU A 86 2.59 -9.94 13.49
CA GLU A 86 3.18 -8.61 13.31
C GLU A 86 2.26 -7.48 13.83
N LEU A 87 0.94 -7.60 13.66
CA LEU A 87 -0.02 -6.64 14.22
C LEU A 87 -0.08 -6.70 15.75
N ALA A 88 0.08 -7.89 16.34
CA ALA A 88 0.07 -8.07 17.79
C ALA A 88 1.40 -7.65 18.42
N THR A 89 2.51 -7.89 17.75
CA THR A 89 3.88 -7.59 18.22
C THR A 89 4.73 -7.09 17.05
N PRO A 90 4.70 -5.78 16.76
CA PRO A 90 5.45 -5.20 15.64
C PRO A 90 6.95 -5.46 15.78
N SER A 91 7.57 -5.95 14.71
CA SER A 91 9.01 -6.25 14.65
C SER A 91 9.86 -5.03 14.26
N SER A 92 9.23 -3.99 13.72
CA SER A 92 9.88 -2.74 13.33
C SER A 92 8.99 -1.52 13.59
N PRO A 93 9.57 -0.33 13.82
CA PRO A 93 8.80 0.91 13.86
C PRO A 93 8.21 1.25 12.49
N VAL A 94 7.12 2.01 12.48
CA VAL A 94 6.53 2.52 11.23
C VAL A 94 7.42 3.62 10.66
N GLU A 95 8.09 3.35 9.54
CA GLU A 95 8.98 4.28 8.85
C GLU A 95 8.49 4.63 7.44
N GLY A 96 8.67 5.89 7.05
CA GLY A 96 8.11 6.45 5.81
C GLY A 96 7.30 7.70 6.07
N GLY A 97 6.89 8.39 5.00
CA GLY A 97 6.20 9.67 5.08
C GLY A 97 4.92 9.68 4.25
N LEU A 98 3.95 10.49 4.69
CA LEU A 98 2.82 10.88 3.86
C LEU A 98 3.35 11.75 2.73
N VAL A 99 3.21 11.28 1.48
CA VAL A 99 3.53 12.13 0.33
C VAL A 99 2.37 13.11 0.19
N ARG A 100 2.55 14.32 0.71
CA ARG A 100 1.63 15.43 0.45
C ARG A 100 1.86 15.96 -0.95
N THR A 101 0.79 16.20 -1.68
CA THR A 101 0.85 16.84 -2.99
C THR A 101 1.12 18.33 -2.80
N ARG A 102 1.79 18.99 -3.75
CA ARG A 102 2.18 20.41 -3.67
C ARG A 102 0.99 21.39 -3.57
N GLU A 103 -0.23 20.89 -3.71
CA GLU A 103 -1.48 21.62 -3.53
C GLU A 103 -1.88 21.68 -2.05
N ASP A 104 -1.61 20.64 -1.27
CA ASP A 104 -1.88 20.58 0.18
C ASP A 104 -1.06 21.62 0.96
N ASP A 105 0.16 21.93 0.49
CA ASP A 105 1.01 22.97 1.08
C ASP A 105 0.49 24.39 0.80
N GLN A 106 -0.31 24.60 -0.25
CA GLN A 106 -0.84 25.93 -0.61
C GLN A 106 -2.07 26.30 0.22
N ASP A 107 -2.91 25.33 0.60
CA ASP A 107 -4.07 25.57 1.46
C ASP A 107 -3.69 25.85 2.93
N LEU A 108 -2.54 25.35 3.39
CA LEU A 108 -1.97 25.69 4.70
C LEU A 108 -1.31 27.08 4.73
N ALA A 109 -0.83 27.58 3.59
CA ALA A 109 -0.20 28.89 3.50
C ALA A 109 -1.21 30.05 3.49
N HIS A 110 -2.47 29.79 3.12
CA HIS A 110 -3.57 30.75 3.14
C HIS A 110 -4.84 30.14 3.76
N PRO A 111 -4.97 30.13 5.10
CA PRO A 111 -6.24 29.77 5.71
C PRO A 111 -7.31 30.74 5.20
N LYS A 112 -8.34 30.21 4.51
CA LYS A 112 -9.51 30.99 4.10
C LYS A 112 -10.13 31.59 5.36
N ALA A 113 -10.04 32.91 5.49
CA ALA A 113 -10.72 33.65 6.53
C ALA A 113 -12.24 33.51 6.29
N HIS A 114 -12.93 32.87 7.24
CA HIS A 114 -14.38 32.94 7.40
C HIS A 114 -14.76 34.14 8.25
#